data_AF-A0A959K3T7-F1
#
_entry.id   AF-A0A959K3T7-F1
#
_cell.length_a   1.000
_cell.length_b   1.000
_cell.length_c   1.000
_cell.angle_alpha   90.00
_cell.angle_beta   90.00
_cell.angle_gamma   90.00
#
_symmetry.space_group_name_H-M   'P 1'
#
loop_
_entity.id
_entity.type
_entity.pdbx_description
1 polymer ?
#
loop_
_entity_poly.entity_id
_entity_poly.type
_entity_poly.pdbx_seq_one_letter_code
_entity_poly.pdbx_strand_id
1 'polypeptide(L)'
;MKIKFILLTLLLLFSRGCDFYSTSLWIFENPSDETNPLSQVFGMGWTGLILVNLILVGFIIYGFYQYSFAPSAHKRTRKPEKLTDFVSELYFDEKGKFWQLFYRMPKNRKILIGHTGYVLIRVIIVASFLATIHNLCQYYNVPAYDSFRDFVGRPLSVIYAIVLLSLAYFTYRLWRKEYDLR
;
A
#
# COMPACT_ATOMS: atom_id res chain seq x y z
N MET A 1 4.72 -17.72 -9.93
CA MET A 1 5.01 -16.62 -8.98
C MET A 1 5.94 -15.55 -9.58
N LYS A 2 6.97 -15.94 -10.34
CA LYS A 2 7.93 -15.03 -11.01
C LYS A 2 7.28 -13.94 -11.89
N ILE A 3 6.39 -14.30 -12.82
CA ILE A 3 5.72 -13.32 -13.71
C ILE A 3 4.88 -12.31 -12.92
N LYS A 4 4.08 -12.79 -11.95
CA LYS A 4 3.27 -11.90 -11.09
C LYS A 4 4.14 -10.93 -10.29
N PHE A 5 5.30 -11.38 -9.83
CA PHE A 5 6.26 -10.52 -9.15
C PHE A 5 6.76 -9.42 -10.09
N ILE A 6 7.27 -9.79 -11.26
CA ILE A 6 7.79 -8.84 -12.26
C ILE A 6 6.71 -7.82 -12.67
N LEU A 7 5.51 -8.29 -13.03
CA LEU A 7 4.42 -7.42 -13.47
C LEU A 7 4.01 -6.42 -12.40
N LEU A 8 3.85 -6.84 -11.15
CA LEU A 8 3.43 -5.94 -10.08
C LEU A 8 4.56 -4.98 -9.68
N THR A 9 5.82 -5.42 -9.72
CA THR A 9 6.96 -4.53 -9.47
C THR A 9 7.08 -3.47 -10.58
N LEU A 10 6.95 -3.85 -11.85
CA LEU A 10 6.94 -2.90 -12.97
C LEU A 10 5.75 -1.94 -12.86
N LEU A 11 4.55 -2.46 -12.55
CA LEU A 11 3.37 -1.63 -12.37
C LEU A 11 3.50 -0.67 -11.19
N LEU A 12 4.12 -1.09 -10.08
CA LEU A 12 4.44 -0.23 -8.95
C LEU A 12 5.35 0.92 -9.40
N LEU A 13 6.48 0.61 -10.02
CA LEU A 13 7.44 1.63 -10.48
C LEU A 13 6.81 2.58 -11.49
N PHE A 14 6.03 2.06 -12.44
CA PHE A 14 5.28 2.86 -13.40
C PHE A 14 4.29 3.79 -12.70
N SER A 15 3.43 3.26 -11.81
CA SER A 15 2.43 4.06 -11.10
C SER A 15 3.05 5.14 -10.19
N ARG A 16 4.18 4.85 -9.52
CA ARG A 16 4.95 5.85 -8.76
C ARG A 16 5.55 6.92 -9.66
N GLY A 17 6.05 6.52 -10.84
CA GLY A 17 6.55 7.46 -11.85
C GLY A 17 5.47 8.42 -12.35
N CYS A 18 4.26 7.91 -12.61
CA CYS A 18 3.11 8.74 -12.97
C CYS A 18 2.72 9.72 -11.86
N ASP A 19 2.66 9.25 -10.62
CA ASP A 19 2.33 10.10 -9.47
C ASP A 19 3.36 11.20 -9.27
N PHE A 20 4.64 10.83 -9.31
CA PHE A 20 5.76 11.76 -9.25
C PHE A 20 5.72 12.80 -10.36
N TYR A 21 5.49 12.38 -11.61
CA TYR A 21 5.34 13.28 -12.75
C TYR A 21 4.18 14.25 -12.54
N SER A 22 2.98 13.75 -12.22
CA SER A 22 1.80 14.58 -12.02
C SER A 22 1.97 15.59 -10.88
N THR A 23 2.67 15.20 -9.80
CA THR A 23 2.98 16.08 -8.67
C THR A 23 4.01 17.14 -9.06
N SER A 24 4.99 16.77 -9.88
CA SER A 24 6.04 17.70 -10.32
C SER A 24 5.49 18.87 -11.15
N LEU A 25 4.43 18.66 -11.94
CA LEU A 25 3.77 19.73 -12.71
C LEU A 25 3.31 20.88 -11.81
N TRP A 26 2.64 20.56 -10.70
CA TRP A 26 2.14 21.55 -9.74
C TRP A 26 3.29 22.27 -9.01
N ILE A 27 4.34 21.54 -8.65
CA ILE A 27 5.48 22.10 -7.91
C ILE A 27 6.33 23.04 -8.78
N PHE A 28 6.51 22.72 -10.06
CA PHE A 28 7.25 23.58 -10.99
C PHE A 28 6.51 24.89 -11.29
N GLU A 29 5.18 24.91 -11.20
CA GLU A 29 4.38 26.12 -11.33
C GLU A 29 4.30 26.93 -10.02
N ASN A 30 4.09 26.28 -8.87
CA ASN A 30 3.97 26.96 -7.58
C ASN A 30 4.53 26.08 -6.43
N PRO A 31 5.82 26.25 -6.06
CA PRO A 31 6.45 25.43 -5.02
C PRO A 31 5.93 25.70 -3.60
N SER A 32 5.14 26.74 -3.37
CA SER A 32 4.64 27.16 -2.05
C SER A 32 3.32 26.51 -1.63
N ASP A 33 2.57 25.91 -2.56
CA ASP A 33 1.24 25.32 -2.29
C ASP A 33 1.28 23.79 -2.07
N GLU A 34 2.47 23.23 -1.82
CA GLU A 34 2.60 21.80 -1.61
C GLU A 34 1.86 21.34 -0.35
N THR A 35 0.84 20.49 -0.54
CA THR A 35 0.02 19.95 0.57
C THR A 35 0.55 18.63 1.11
N ASN A 36 1.76 18.22 0.72
CA ASN A 36 2.34 16.97 1.17
C ASN A 36 2.66 17.06 2.67
N PRO A 37 2.12 16.17 3.51
CA PRO A 37 2.38 16.21 4.95
C PRO A 37 3.87 16.16 5.30
N LEU A 38 4.70 15.53 4.46
CA LEU A 38 6.14 15.45 4.68
C LEU A 38 6.86 16.80 4.49
N SER A 39 6.43 17.64 3.54
CA SER A 39 7.01 18.97 3.37
C SER A 39 6.42 19.98 4.34
N GLN A 40 5.10 19.94 4.58
CA GLN A 40 4.45 20.87 5.53
C GLN A 40 4.82 20.63 6.99
N VAL A 41 4.93 19.36 7.43
CA VAL A 41 5.17 19.02 8.84
C VAL A 41 6.65 18.86 9.16
N PHE A 42 7.43 18.27 8.25
CA PHE A 42 8.85 17.98 8.50
C PHE A 42 9.82 18.93 7.78
N GLY A 43 9.32 19.90 7.00
CA GLY A 43 10.15 20.84 6.25
C GLY A 43 11.06 20.16 5.22
N MET A 44 10.76 18.91 4.84
CA MET A 44 11.57 18.19 3.86
C MET A 44 11.31 18.77 2.46
N GLY A 45 12.36 19.27 1.83
CA GLY A 45 12.33 19.61 0.41
C GLY A 45 12.26 18.37 -0.49
N TRP A 46 12.24 18.62 -1.79
CA TRP A 46 12.12 17.61 -2.86
C TRP A 46 13.06 16.41 -2.72
N THR A 47 14.32 16.64 -2.37
CA THR A 47 15.31 15.57 -2.17
C THR A 47 14.87 14.61 -1.07
N GLY A 48 14.28 15.12 0.01
CA GLY A 48 13.73 14.30 1.10
C GLY A 48 12.54 13.48 0.64
N LEU A 49 11.63 14.07 -0.14
CA LEU A 49 10.46 13.38 -0.69
C LEU A 49 10.85 12.23 -1.63
N ILE A 50 11.83 12.46 -2.50
CA ILE A 50 12.38 11.41 -3.39
C ILE A 50 13.01 10.30 -2.54
N LEU A 51 13.84 10.66 -1.56
CA LEU A 51 14.55 9.68 -0.74
C LEU A 51 13.58 8.79 0.05
N VAL A 52 12.57 9.40 0.69
CA VAL A 52 11.54 8.65 1.42
C VAL A 52 10.76 7.74 0.50
N ASN A 53 10.39 8.20 -0.70
CA ASN A 53 9.72 7.37 -1.70
C ASN A 53 10.59 6.19 -2.14
N LEU A 54 11.88 6.42 -2.38
CA LEU A 54 12.82 5.38 -2.79
C LEU A 54 12.99 4.31 -1.71
N ILE A 55 13.12 4.73 -0.45
CA ILE A 55 13.17 3.82 0.70
C ILE A 55 11.87 3.02 0.83
N LEU A 56 10.71 3.68 0.74
CA LEU A 56 9.40 3.04 0.88
C LEU A 56 9.15 2.03 -0.25
N VAL A 57 9.39 2.41 -1.50
CA VAL A 57 9.25 1.53 -2.66
C VAL A 57 10.21 0.34 -2.56
N GLY A 58 11.47 0.59 -2.17
CA GLY A 58 12.45 -0.46 -1.93
C GLY A 58 11.99 -1.45 -0.86
N PHE A 59 11.45 -0.96 0.26
CA PHE A 59 10.89 -1.78 1.32
C PHE A 59 9.70 -2.62 0.85
N ILE A 60 8.79 -2.05 0.06
CA ILE A 60 7.63 -2.77 -0.49
C ILE A 60 8.07 -3.88 -1.43
N ILE A 61 9.00 -3.59 -2.35
CA ILE A 61 9.54 -4.59 -3.29
C ILE A 61 10.25 -5.71 -2.52
N TYR A 62 11.06 -5.36 -1.51
CA TYR A 62 11.73 -6.33 -0.65
C TYR A 62 10.73 -7.23 0.09
N GLY A 63 9.71 -6.64 0.73
CA GLY A 63 8.66 -7.40 1.40
C GLY A 63 7.91 -8.32 0.43
N PHE A 64 7.58 -7.82 -0.75
CA PHE A 64 6.88 -8.61 -1.76
C PHE A 64 7.75 -9.72 -2.35
N TYR A 65 9.06 -9.50 -2.44
CA TYR A 65 10.05 -10.52 -2.79
C TYR A 65 10.07 -11.64 -1.74
N GLN A 66 10.14 -11.28 -0.45
CA GLN A 66 10.07 -12.24 0.65
C GLN A 66 8.78 -13.07 0.57
N TYR A 67 7.64 -12.44 0.31
CA TYR A 67 6.38 -13.18 0.13
C TYR A 67 6.40 -14.15 -1.06
N SER A 68 6.98 -13.72 -2.18
CA SER A 68 6.88 -14.45 -3.46
C SER A 68 7.88 -15.60 -3.58
N PHE A 69 9.01 -15.53 -2.86
CA PHE A 69 10.12 -16.45 -3.04
C PHE A 69 10.66 -17.08 -1.75
N ALA A 70 10.36 -16.54 -0.56
CA ALA A 70 10.82 -17.17 0.67
C ALA A 70 10.07 -18.51 0.88
N PRO A 71 10.77 -19.58 1.29
CA PRO A 71 10.14 -20.84 1.64
C PRO A 71 9.09 -20.61 2.72
N SER A 72 7.85 -21.05 2.49
CA SER A 72 6.83 -21.06 3.53
C SER A 72 7.20 -22.09 4.59
N ALA A 73 7.79 -21.63 5.69
CA ALA A 73 8.27 -22.47 6.78
C ALA A 73 7.14 -23.14 7.58
N HIS A 74 5.88 -22.71 7.40
CA HIS A 74 4.73 -23.25 8.12
C HIS A 74 3.97 -24.26 7.27
N LYS A 75 4.40 -25.53 7.30
CA LYS A 75 3.55 -26.68 6.97
C LYS A 75 2.78 -27.05 8.24
N ARG A 76 1.47 -26.84 8.26
CA ARG A 76 0.64 -27.24 9.41
C ARG A 76 0.25 -28.70 9.29
N THR A 77 0.09 -29.34 10.44
CA THR A 77 -0.43 -30.71 10.57
C THR A 77 -1.96 -30.74 10.64
N ARG A 78 -2.63 -29.63 10.98
CA ARG A 78 -4.09 -29.54 11.07
C ARG A 78 -4.60 -28.16 10.68
N LYS A 79 -5.70 -28.12 9.91
CA LYS A 79 -6.38 -26.88 9.51
C LYS A 79 -7.16 -26.29 10.69
N PRO A 80 -6.94 -25.02 11.07
CA PRO A 80 -7.72 -24.35 12.10
C PRO A 80 -9.18 -24.14 11.66
N GLU A 81 -10.12 -24.12 12.61
CA GLU A 81 -11.56 -24.00 12.32
C GLU A 81 -11.97 -22.58 11.89
N LYS A 82 -11.24 -21.56 12.36
CA LYS A 82 -11.55 -20.15 12.13
C LYS A 82 -10.35 -19.40 11.52
N LEU A 83 -10.66 -18.43 10.66
CA LEU A 83 -9.65 -17.55 10.05
C LEU A 83 -8.86 -16.74 11.09
N THR A 84 -9.52 -16.29 12.16
CA THR A 84 -8.88 -15.53 13.24
C THR A 84 -7.87 -16.39 14.01
N ASP A 85 -8.17 -17.66 14.25
CA ASP A 85 -7.24 -18.62 14.86
C ASP A 85 -6.07 -18.91 13.93
N PHE A 86 -6.36 -19.07 12.63
CA PHE A 86 -5.32 -19.22 11.61
C PHE A 86 -4.32 -18.07 11.64
N VAL A 87 -4.83 -16.84 11.66
CA VAL A 87 -4.03 -15.62 11.68
C VAL A 87 -3.26 -15.52 13.01
N SER A 88 -3.90 -15.79 14.14
CA SER A 88 -3.25 -15.75 15.46
C SER A 88 -2.05 -16.70 15.51
N GLU A 89 -2.24 -17.94 15.07
CA GLU A 89 -1.17 -18.93 14.98
C GLU A 89 -0.08 -18.49 14.00
N LEU A 90 -0.46 -17.94 12.84
CA LEU A 90 0.50 -17.52 11.82
C LEU A 90 1.48 -16.46 12.33
N TYR A 91 1.00 -15.50 13.11
CA TYR A 91 1.80 -14.35 13.55
C TYR A 91 2.38 -14.50 14.97
N PHE A 92 1.73 -15.26 15.84
CA PHE A 92 2.08 -15.35 17.27
C PHE A 92 2.33 -16.79 17.78
N ASP A 93 2.20 -17.79 16.91
CA ASP A 93 2.30 -19.23 17.23
C ASP A 93 1.29 -19.70 18.30
N GLU A 94 0.20 -18.96 18.49
CA GLU A 94 -0.81 -19.20 19.53
C GLU A 94 -2.21 -18.80 19.04
N LYS A 95 -3.25 -19.57 19.42
CA LYS A 95 -4.65 -19.28 19.10
C LYS A 95 -5.21 -18.10 19.89
N GLY A 96 -6.30 -17.49 19.40
CA GLY A 96 -7.03 -16.43 20.13
C GLY A 96 -6.32 -15.08 20.26
N LYS A 97 -5.13 -14.91 19.65
CA LYS A 97 -4.32 -13.67 19.72
C LYS A 97 -4.53 -12.71 18.55
N PHE A 98 -5.64 -12.82 17.83
CA PHE A 98 -5.91 -12.02 16.62
C PHE A 98 -5.80 -10.52 16.88
N TRP A 99 -6.40 -10.04 17.99
CA TRP A 99 -6.37 -8.63 18.36
C TRP A 99 -4.96 -8.09 18.63
N GLN A 100 -3.99 -8.97 18.98
CA GLN A 100 -2.60 -8.57 19.18
C GLN A 100 -1.95 -8.01 17.92
N LEU A 101 -2.49 -8.29 16.72
CA LEU A 101 -2.00 -7.71 15.47
C LEU A 101 -2.03 -6.18 15.44
N PHE A 102 -2.96 -5.56 16.16
CA PHE A 102 -3.14 -4.10 16.11
C PHE A 102 -2.22 -3.34 17.07
N TYR A 103 -1.67 -4.01 18.09
CA TYR A 103 -0.92 -3.35 19.16
C TYR A 103 0.38 -4.05 19.57
N ARG A 104 0.65 -5.26 19.08
CA ARG A 104 1.84 -6.05 19.43
C ARG A 104 2.56 -6.54 18.19
N MET A 105 3.88 -6.39 18.18
CA MET A 105 4.72 -6.92 17.11
C MET A 105 4.63 -8.47 17.05
N PRO A 106 4.29 -9.06 15.89
CA PRO A 106 4.31 -10.50 15.65
C PRO A 106 5.65 -11.17 15.99
N LYS A 107 5.59 -12.41 16.49
CA LYS A 107 6.78 -13.26 16.66
C LYS A 107 7.39 -13.58 15.29
N ASN A 108 6.54 -13.94 14.33
CA ASN A 108 6.95 -14.29 12.98
C ASN A 108 7.15 -13.04 12.09
N ARG A 109 8.24 -12.29 12.34
CA ARG A 109 8.56 -11.04 11.62
C ARG A 109 8.73 -11.22 10.11
N LYS A 110 9.28 -12.35 9.67
CA LYS A 110 9.44 -12.64 8.22
C LYS A 110 8.10 -12.74 7.52
N ILE A 111 7.10 -13.37 8.15
CA ILE A 111 5.74 -13.48 7.62
C ILE A 111 5.10 -12.11 7.58
N LEU A 112 5.26 -11.30 8.63
CA LEU A 112 4.79 -9.92 8.64
C LEU A 112 5.36 -9.11 7.48
N ILE A 113 6.68 -9.08 7.31
CA ILE A 113 7.33 -8.32 6.23
C ILE A 113 6.82 -8.79 4.85
N GLY A 114 6.69 -10.11 4.66
CA GLY A 114 6.13 -10.68 3.44
C GLY A 114 4.70 -10.23 3.18
N HIS A 115 3.83 -10.40 4.17
CA HIS A 115 2.41 -10.04 4.08
C HIS A 115 2.23 -8.53 3.86
N THR A 116 2.99 -7.71 4.56
CA THR A 116 3.02 -6.26 4.38
C THR A 116 3.41 -5.89 2.95
N GLY A 117 4.50 -6.46 2.40
CA GLY A 117 4.90 -6.22 1.02
C GLY A 117 3.84 -6.67 -0.01
N TYR A 118 3.22 -7.84 0.22
CA TYR A 118 2.12 -8.33 -0.63
C TYR A 118 0.92 -7.38 -0.66
N VAL A 119 0.53 -6.84 0.49
CA VAL A 119 -0.59 -5.93 0.59
C VAL A 119 -0.21 -4.56 0.01
N LEU A 120 0.89 -3.98 0.49
CA LEU A 120 1.28 -2.61 0.14
C LEU A 120 1.58 -2.43 -1.34
N ILE A 121 2.15 -3.42 -2.05
CA ILE A 121 2.38 -3.26 -3.49
C ILE A 121 1.09 -2.97 -4.24
N ARG A 122 -0.03 -3.58 -3.85
CA ARG A 122 -1.34 -3.37 -4.49
C ARG A 122 -1.97 -2.06 -4.05
N VAL A 123 -1.91 -1.76 -2.76
CA VAL A 123 -2.48 -0.53 -2.20
C VAL A 123 -1.79 0.70 -2.78
N ILE A 124 -0.46 0.69 -2.86
CA ILE A 124 0.30 1.82 -3.39
C ILE A 124 0.09 2.00 -4.90
N ILE A 125 -0.06 0.92 -5.67
CA ILE A 125 -0.46 1.03 -7.09
C ILE A 125 -1.80 1.76 -7.21
N VAL A 126 -2.82 1.35 -6.45
CA VAL A 126 -4.14 2.00 -6.46
C VAL A 126 -4.03 3.46 -6.03
N ALA A 127 -3.35 3.74 -4.92
CA ALA A 127 -3.15 5.09 -4.40
C ALA A 127 -2.47 6.00 -5.44
N SER A 128 -1.42 5.50 -6.10
CA SER A 128 -0.62 6.28 -7.05
C SER A 128 -1.43 6.61 -8.32
N PHE A 129 -2.24 5.67 -8.82
CA PHE A 129 -3.13 5.98 -9.95
C PHE A 129 -4.22 6.98 -9.56
N LEU A 130 -4.85 6.84 -8.39
CA LEU A 130 -5.85 7.79 -7.93
C LEU A 130 -5.28 9.20 -7.76
N ALA A 131 -4.10 9.31 -7.16
CA ALA A 131 -3.38 10.58 -7.01
C ALA A 131 -2.99 11.18 -8.36
N THR A 132 -2.46 10.37 -9.29
CA THR A 132 -2.14 10.80 -10.65
C THR A 132 -3.38 11.35 -11.36
N ILE A 133 -4.50 10.61 -11.33
CA ILE A 133 -5.76 11.03 -11.98
C ILE A 133 -6.25 12.34 -11.36
N HIS A 134 -6.26 12.45 -10.03
CA HIS A 134 -6.63 13.67 -9.32
C HIS A 134 -5.78 14.87 -9.77
N ASN A 135 -4.45 14.72 -9.72
CA ASN A 135 -3.51 15.79 -10.05
C ASN A 135 -3.64 16.23 -11.51
N LEU A 136 -3.74 15.28 -12.45
CA LEU A 136 -3.86 15.60 -13.88
C LEU A 136 -5.23 16.22 -14.20
N CYS A 137 -6.32 15.68 -13.66
CA CYS A 137 -7.65 16.23 -13.90
C CYS A 137 -7.77 17.66 -13.36
N GLN A 138 -7.17 17.94 -12.20
CA GLN A 138 -7.14 19.27 -11.64
C GLN A 138 -6.23 20.21 -12.45
N TYR A 139 -5.07 19.72 -12.91
CA TYR A 139 -4.10 20.54 -13.66
C TYR A 139 -4.67 20.98 -15.02
N TYR A 140 -5.33 20.05 -15.71
CA TYR A 140 -5.95 20.31 -17.02
C TYR A 140 -7.39 20.86 -16.93
N ASN A 141 -7.90 21.17 -15.74
CA ASN A 141 -9.27 21.67 -15.52
C ASN A 141 -10.34 20.83 -16.24
N VAL A 142 -10.33 19.52 -15.99
CA VAL A 142 -11.26 18.58 -16.65
C VAL A 142 -12.68 18.81 -16.11
N PRO A 143 -13.67 19.21 -16.95
CA PRO A 143 -14.99 19.65 -16.46
C PRO A 143 -15.77 18.58 -15.67
N ALA A 144 -15.63 17.31 -16.07
CA ALA A 144 -16.24 16.19 -15.37
C ALA A 144 -15.67 16.01 -13.95
N TYR A 145 -14.38 16.32 -13.77
CA TYR A 145 -13.71 16.24 -12.48
C TYR A 145 -14.09 17.41 -11.57
N ASP A 146 -14.24 18.61 -12.13
CA ASP A 146 -14.73 19.78 -11.38
C ASP A 146 -16.14 19.54 -10.84
N SER A 147 -17.03 18.98 -11.66
CA SER A 147 -18.38 18.59 -11.21
C SER A 147 -18.34 17.58 -10.06
N PHE A 148 -17.43 16.60 -10.13
CA PHE A 148 -17.21 15.65 -9.05
C PHE A 148 -16.65 16.32 -7.79
N ARG A 149 -15.71 17.25 -7.93
CA ARG A 149 -15.13 18.02 -6.83
C ARG A 149 -16.20 18.85 -6.13
N ASP A 150 -17.08 19.50 -6.86
CA ASP A 150 -18.15 20.32 -6.30
C ASP A 150 -19.17 19.46 -5.53
N PHE A 151 -19.47 18.25 -6.02
CA PHE A 151 -20.35 17.30 -5.34
C PHE A 151 -19.73 16.74 -4.05
N VAL A 152 -18.45 16.37 -4.07
CA VAL A 152 -17.76 15.70 -2.95
C VAL A 152 -17.17 16.71 -1.96
N GLY A 153 -16.92 17.94 -2.39
CA GLY A 153 -16.20 18.98 -1.66
C GLY A 153 -14.70 18.74 -1.56
N ARG A 154 -14.28 17.59 -0.99
CA ARG A 154 -12.86 17.25 -0.77
C ARG A 154 -12.49 15.89 -1.41
N PRO A 155 -12.10 15.87 -2.69
CA PRO A 155 -11.70 14.64 -3.40
C PRO A 155 -10.61 13.82 -2.70
N LEU A 156 -9.64 14.47 -2.05
CA LEU A 156 -8.57 13.79 -1.31
C LEU A 156 -9.10 12.88 -0.20
N SER A 157 -10.17 13.26 0.48
CA SER A 157 -10.80 12.42 1.52
C SER A 157 -11.36 11.13 0.94
N VAL A 158 -11.91 11.17 -0.27
CA VAL A 158 -12.40 9.98 -0.99
C VAL A 158 -11.23 9.09 -1.40
N ILE A 159 -10.13 9.67 -1.89
CA ILE A 159 -8.93 8.92 -2.23
C ILE A 159 -8.40 8.19 -0.99
N TYR A 160 -8.26 8.88 0.15
CA TYR A 160 -7.81 8.24 1.40
C TYR A 160 -8.75 7.13 1.87
N ALA A 161 -10.06 7.32 1.76
CA ALA A 161 -11.04 6.28 2.08
C ALA A 161 -10.87 5.05 1.18
N ILE A 162 -10.70 5.23 -0.13
CA ILE A 162 -10.48 4.12 -1.08
C ILE A 162 -9.16 3.40 -0.79
N VAL A 163 -8.09 4.13 -0.46
CA VAL A 163 -6.80 3.55 -0.07
C VAL A 163 -6.93 2.72 1.21
N LEU A 164 -7.61 3.23 2.23
CA LEU A 164 -7.86 2.51 3.49
C LEU A 164 -8.71 1.25 3.26
N LEU A 165 -9.77 1.35 2.45
CA LEU A 165 -10.59 0.19 2.08
C LEU A 165 -9.78 -0.84 1.29
N SER A 166 -8.89 -0.39 0.40
CA SER A 166 -7.99 -1.27 -0.36
C SER A 166 -7.04 -2.01 0.58
N LEU A 167 -6.50 -1.32 1.59
CA LEU A 167 -5.65 -1.94 2.61
C LEU A 167 -6.40 -3.04 3.37
N ALA A 168 -7.61 -2.75 3.84
CA ALA A 168 -8.44 -3.74 4.54
C ALA A 168 -8.79 -4.93 3.63
N TYR A 169 -9.22 -4.66 2.40
CA TYR A 169 -9.59 -5.67 1.41
C TYR A 169 -8.43 -6.60 1.04
N PHE A 170 -7.26 -6.06 0.70
CA PHE A 170 -6.12 -6.88 0.32
C PHE A 170 -5.53 -7.66 1.49
N THR A 171 -5.59 -7.11 2.72
CA THR A 171 -5.20 -7.82 3.94
C THR A 171 -6.11 -9.01 4.19
N TYR A 172 -7.44 -8.79 4.16
CA TYR A 172 -8.42 -9.87 4.32
C TYR A 172 -8.27 -10.94 3.24
N ARG A 173 -8.16 -10.52 1.97
CA ARG A 173 -7.97 -11.44 0.84
C ARG A 173 -6.70 -12.27 0.97
N LEU A 174 -5.61 -11.69 1.45
CA LEU A 174 -4.37 -12.41 1.71
C LEU A 174 -4.58 -13.49 2.78
N TRP A 175 -5.12 -13.11 3.95
CA TRP A 175 -5.36 -14.06 5.03
C TRP A 175 -6.30 -15.18 4.59
N ARG A 176 -7.36 -14.86 3.85
CA ARG A 176 -8.30 -15.86 3.33
C ARG A 176 -7.63 -16.81 2.34
N LYS A 177 -6.84 -16.28 1.41
CA LYS A 177 -6.08 -17.09 0.45
C LYS A 177 -5.13 -18.05 1.18
N GLU A 178 -4.43 -17.60 2.21
CA GLU A 178 -3.51 -18.48 2.94
C GLU A 178 -4.24 -19.51 3.80
N TYR A 179 -5.38 -19.15 4.37
CA TYR A 179 -6.25 -20.05 5.11
C TYR A 179 -6.86 -21.16 4.25
N ASP A 180 -7.18 -20.86 2.99
CA ASP A 180 -7.75 -21.86 2.07
C ASP A 180 -6.68 -22.79 1.50
N LEU A 181 -5.42 -22.32 1.39
CA LEU A 181 -4.28 -23.07 0.85
C LEU A 181 -3.50 -23.91 1.89
N ARG A 182 -3.61 -23.60 3.18
CA ARG A 182 -2.88 -24.25 4.28
C ARG A 182 -3.81 -24.95 5.26
#